data_AF-A0A139DDG1-F1
#
_entry.id   AF-A0A139DDG1-F1
#
_cell.length_a   1.000
_cell.length_b   1.000
_cell.length_c   1.000
_cell.angle_alpha   90.00
_cell.angle_beta   90.00
_cell.angle_gamma   90.00
#
_symmetry.space_group_name_H-M   'P 1'
#
loop_
_entity.id
_entity.type
_entity.pdbx_description
1 polymer ?
#
loop_
_entity_poly.entity_id
_entity_poly.type
_entity_poly.pdbx_seq_one_letter_code
_entity_poly.pdbx_strand_id
1 'polypeptide(L)'
;MDESGTLPFSLSKIFNTSLSQSQRLLSLSVSAPLVPHRLVGEQRVSEPFRYTLDCFSQQGDIELKTLMAQPARLSVLQADGGYRHLHGLVSEAAM
;
A
#
# COMPACT_ATOMS: atom_id res chain seq x y z
N MET A 1 -37.64 -8.42 0.49
CA MET A 1 -37.97 -7.26 1.35
C MET A 1 -36.93 -7.28 2.42
N ASP A 2 -35.86 -6.60 2.09
CA ASP A 2 -34.66 -6.33 2.86
C ASP A 2 -34.17 -5.03 2.21
N GLU A 3 -34.75 -3.95 2.73
CA GLU A 3 -34.48 -2.58 2.34
C GLU A 3 -33.15 -2.14 2.96
N SER A 4 -32.10 -2.00 2.14
CA SER A 4 -31.00 -1.05 2.38
C SER A 4 -30.05 -1.08 1.18
N GLY A 5 -30.15 -0.05 0.33
CA GLY A 5 -29.34 0.17 -0.86
C GLY A 5 -27.88 0.53 -0.54
N THR A 6 -27.20 -0.35 0.17
CA THR A 6 -25.78 -0.20 0.50
C THR A 6 -24.98 -0.94 -0.55
N LEU A 7 -24.44 -0.22 -1.54
CA LEU A 7 -23.43 -0.77 -2.45
C LEU A 7 -22.35 -1.44 -1.60
N PRO A 8 -21.91 -2.68 -1.92
CA PRO A 8 -20.86 -3.31 -1.12
C PRO A 8 -19.63 -2.40 -1.13
N PHE A 9 -19.27 -1.83 0.02
CA PHE A 9 -18.15 -0.89 0.20
C PHE A 9 -16.77 -1.50 -0.13
N SER A 10 -16.73 -2.71 -0.67
CA SER A 10 -15.50 -3.38 -1.07
C SER A 10 -15.63 -4.07 -2.43
N LEU A 11 -14.70 -3.75 -3.32
CA LEU A 11 -14.60 -4.34 -4.66
C LEU A 11 -14.29 -5.84 -4.60
N SER A 12 -13.63 -6.33 -3.55
CA SER A 12 -13.30 -7.76 -3.42
C SER A 12 -14.55 -8.63 -3.29
N LYS A 13 -15.61 -8.12 -2.62
CA LYS A 13 -16.91 -8.80 -2.52
C LYS A 13 -17.63 -8.89 -3.86
N ILE A 14 -17.41 -7.92 -4.75
CA ILE A 14 -18.01 -7.89 -6.08
C ILE A 14 -17.31 -8.90 -7.00
N PHE A 15 -15.98 -8.92 -7.01
CA PHE A 15 -15.20 -9.73 -7.95
C PHE A 15 -14.78 -11.10 -7.39
N ASN A 16 -15.09 -11.40 -6.13
CA ASN A 16 -14.65 -12.59 -5.41
C ASN A 16 -13.13 -12.85 -5.52
N THR A 17 -12.34 -11.79 -5.62
CA THR A 17 -10.87 -11.85 -5.75
C THR A 17 -10.21 -10.67 -5.05
N SER A 18 -9.10 -10.94 -4.38
CA SER A 18 -8.25 -9.89 -3.79
C SER A 18 -7.22 -9.38 -4.80
N LEU A 19 -6.76 -8.14 -4.64
CA LEU A 19 -5.59 -7.66 -5.36
C LEU A 19 -4.34 -8.38 -4.84
N SER A 20 -3.77 -9.24 -5.67
CA SER A 20 -2.51 -9.91 -5.36
C SER A 20 -1.33 -8.94 -5.48
N GLN A 21 -0.38 -9.05 -4.54
CA GLN A 21 0.94 -8.42 -4.62
C GLN A 21 2.05 -9.39 -5.07
N SER A 22 1.71 -10.64 -5.40
CA SER A 22 2.68 -11.61 -5.92
C SER A 22 3.25 -11.18 -7.27
N GLN A 23 4.56 -11.40 -7.46
CA GLN A 23 5.27 -11.13 -8.71
C GLN A 23 5.15 -9.67 -9.20
N ARG A 24 4.99 -8.72 -8.28
CA ARG A 24 4.99 -7.29 -8.60
C ARG A 24 6.39 -6.72 -8.54
N LEU A 25 6.62 -5.70 -9.38
CA LEU A 25 7.80 -4.85 -9.26
C LEU A 25 7.88 -4.18 -7.87
N LEU A 26 6.73 -3.74 -7.34
CA LEU A 26 6.60 -3.11 -6.04
C LEU A 26 5.63 -3.91 -5.17
N SER A 27 6.02 -4.19 -3.92
CA SER A 27 5.12 -4.74 -2.91
C SER A 27 5.24 -3.95 -1.61
N LEU A 28 4.10 -3.66 -0.97
CA LEU A 28 4.01 -2.93 0.28
C LEU A 28 3.37 -3.81 1.36
N SER A 29 4.05 -3.95 2.49
CA SER A 29 3.50 -4.51 3.72
C SER A 29 3.34 -3.40 4.74
N VAL A 30 2.09 -3.10 5.11
CA VAL A 30 1.69 -2.09 6.09
C VAL A 30 0.37 -2.53 6.72
N SER A 31 -0.08 -1.90 7.80
CA SER A 31 -1.32 -2.22 8.52
C SER A 31 -2.62 -1.79 7.78
N ALA A 32 -2.61 -1.79 6.44
CA ALA A 32 -3.78 -1.59 5.58
C ALA A 32 -3.61 -2.35 4.26
N PRO A 33 -4.71 -2.75 3.60
CA PRO A 33 -4.68 -3.49 2.34
C PRO A 33 -4.41 -2.54 1.16
N LEU A 34 -3.21 -1.96 1.13
CA LEU A 34 -2.74 -1.04 0.09
C LEU A 34 -1.85 -1.77 -0.91
N VAL A 35 -2.08 -1.54 -2.20
CA VAL A 35 -1.28 -2.06 -3.31
C VAL A 35 -0.60 -0.91 -4.03
N PRO A 36 0.74 -0.86 -4.08
CA PRO A 36 1.46 0.27 -4.68
C PRO A 36 1.36 0.26 -6.20
N HIS A 37 1.21 1.45 -6.78
CA HIS A 37 1.21 1.69 -8.23
C HIS A 37 2.46 2.45 -8.68
N ARG A 38 2.88 3.45 -7.89
CA ARG A 38 4.03 4.31 -8.16
C ARG A 38 4.85 4.51 -6.89
N LEU A 39 6.15 4.66 -7.07
CA LEU A 39 7.11 4.97 -6.03
C LEU A 39 7.99 6.13 -6.49
N VAL A 40 8.13 7.15 -5.63
CA VAL A 40 9.17 8.18 -5.74
C VAL A 40 10.01 8.12 -4.48
N GLY A 41 11.33 8.05 -4.65
CA GLY A 41 12.28 7.93 -3.53
C GLY A 41 13.33 9.04 -3.56
N GLU A 42 13.58 9.63 -2.40
CA GLU A 42 14.64 10.60 -2.17
C GLU A 42 15.57 10.06 -1.07
N GLN A 43 16.87 9.99 -1.37
CA GLN A 43 17.89 9.56 -0.42
C GLN A 43 19.13 10.45 -0.58
N ARG A 44 19.71 10.88 0.54
CA ARG A 44 20.97 11.64 0.59
C ARG A 44 21.83 11.11 1.74
N VAL A 45 23.13 11.37 1.66
CA VAL A 45 24.05 10.98 2.74
C VAL A 45 23.75 11.83 3.97
N SER A 46 23.57 11.18 5.12
CA SER A 46 23.30 11.83 6.41
C SER A 46 22.01 12.67 6.48
N GLU A 47 21.06 12.44 5.57
CA GLU A 47 19.71 13.01 5.66
C GLU A 47 18.65 11.90 5.71
N PRO A 48 17.47 12.17 6.30
CA PRO A 48 16.36 11.24 6.26
C PRO A 48 15.97 10.89 4.82
N PHE A 49 15.73 9.61 4.55
CA PHE A 49 15.13 9.20 3.29
C PHE A 49 13.62 9.48 3.30
N ARG A 50 13.03 9.63 2.12
CA ARG A 50 11.58 9.70 1.93
C ARG A 50 11.16 8.83 0.74
N TYR A 51 10.10 8.06 0.93
CA TYR A 51 9.46 7.29 -0.12
C TYR A 51 7.97 7.65 -0.16
N THR A 52 7.52 8.18 -1.29
CA THR A 52 6.11 8.49 -1.55
C THR A 52 5.54 7.40 -2.44
N LEU A 53 4.43 6.79 -2.01
CA LEU A 53 3.74 5.73 -2.74
C LEU A 53 2.33 6.19 -3.14
N ASP A 54 2.00 6.07 -4.42
CA ASP A 54 0.61 6.12 -4.87
C ASP A 54 0.05 4.70 -4.78
N CYS A 55 -1.02 4.50 -4.01
CA CYS A 55 -1.57 3.18 -3.68
C CYS A 55 -3.05 3.04 -4.06
N PHE A 56 -3.46 1.82 -4.38
CA PHE A 56 -4.85 1.45 -4.55
C PHE A 56 -5.31 0.51 -3.43
N SER A 57 -6.62 0.50 -3.16
CA SER A 57 -7.23 -0.54 -2.32
C SER A 57 -8.58 -0.96 -2.86
N GLN A 58 -8.96 -2.21 -2.57
CA GLN A 58 -10.33 -2.69 -2.74
C GLN A 58 -11.21 -2.41 -1.52
N GLN A 59 -10.64 -1.87 -0.44
CA GLN A 59 -11.35 -1.44 0.76
C GLN A 59 -11.52 0.09 0.71
N GLY A 60 -12.77 0.57 0.74
CA GLY A 60 -13.09 1.99 0.60
C GLY A 60 -13.07 2.81 1.90
N ASP A 61 -12.97 2.16 3.07
CA ASP A 61 -13.12 2.76 4.40
C ASP A 61 -11.82 2.73 5.22
N ILE A 62 -10.68 2.94 4.56
CA ILE A 62 -9.37 2.90 5.23
C ILE A 62 -9.22 4.11 6.17
N GLU A 63 -9.07 3.84 7.46
CA GLU A 63 -8.83 4.86 8.48
C GLU A 63 -7.35 5.31 8.48
N LEU A 64 -6.98 6.26 7.61
CA LEU A 64 -5.57 6.64 7.37
C LEU A 64 -4.77 7.06 8.62
N LYS A 65 -5.41 7.68 9.62
CA LYS A 65 -4.72 8.06 10.86
C LYS A 65 -4.14 6.86 11.61
N THR A 66 -4.71 5.66 11.44
CA THR A 66 -4.20 4.42 12.05
C THR A 66 -2.85 4.01 11.50
N LEU A 67 -2.49 4.50 10.31
CA LEU A 67 -1.21 4.23 9.66
C LEU A 67 -0.09 5.09 10.23
N MET A 68 -0.39 6.22 10.87
CA MET A 68 0.65 7.14 11.33
C MET A 68 1.60 6.48 12.32
N ALA A 69 2.90 6.69 12.11
CA ALA A 69 3.99 6.08 12.85
C ALA A 69 4.02 4.53 12.82
N GLN A 70 3.22 3.88 11.96
CA GLN A 70 3.27 2.43 11.79
C GLN A 70 4.44 2.02 10.89
N PRO A 71 5.03 0.85 11.12
CA PRO A 71 6.06 0.31 10.25
C PRO A 71 5.48 -0.06 8.88
N ALA A 72 6.23 0.30 7.84
CA ALA A 72 5.99 -0.10 6.48
C ALA A 72 7.25 -0.77 5.90
N ARG A 73 7.05 -1.86 5.17
CA ARG A 73 8.10 -2.54 4.40
C ARG A 73 7.75 -2.47 2.92
N LEU A 74 8.61 -1.80 2.16
CA LEU A 74 8.60 -1.79 0.71
C LEU A 74 9.54 -2.88 0.21
N SER A 75 9.14 -3.62 -0.82
CA SER A 75 10.06 -4.44 -1.59
C SER A 75 10.01 -4.05 -3.06
N VAL A 76 11.20 -3.98 -3.67
CA VAL A 76 11.38 -3.65 -5.08
C VAL A 76 12.09 -4.81 -5.77
N LEU A 77 11.42 -5.47 -6.71
CA LEU A 77 12.01 -6.52 -7.53
C LEU A 77 13.18 -5.93 -8.34
N GLN A 78 14.32 -6.59 -8.29
CA GLN A 78 15.54 -6.20 -8.99
C GLN A 78 15.69 -7.02 -10.28
N ALA A 79 16.58 -6.58 -11.17
CA ALA A 79 16.83 -7.23 -12.45
C ALA A 79 17.38 -8.67 -12.32
N ASP A 80 18.01 -8.99 -11.19
CA ASP A 80 18.50 -10.34 -10.85
C ASP A 80 17.41 -11.27 -10.30
N GLY A 81 16.17 -10.78 -10.18
CA GLY A 81 15.05 -11.52 -9.60
C GLY A 81 14.99 -11.48 -8.07
N GLY A 82 15.97 -10.87 -7.41
CA GLY A 82 15.96 -10.62 -5.97
C GLY A 82 15.07 -9.44 -5.58
N TYR A 83 14.80 -9.27 -4.28
CA TYR A 83 14.07 -8.12 -3.75
C TYR A 83 14.98 -7.23 -2.91
N ARG A 84 15.02 -5.94 -3.24
CA ARG A 84 15.54 -4.92 -2.34
C ARG A 84 14.44 -4.56 -1.34
N HIS A 85 14.74 -4.66 -0.05
CA HIS A 85 13.81 -4.30 1.02
C HIS A 85 14.14 -2.93 1.60
N LEU A 86 13.11 -2.09 1.75
CA LEU A 86 13.17 -0.77 2.36
C LEU A 86 12.22 -0.76 3.55
N HIS A 87 12.70 -0.31 4.69
CA HIS A 87 11.95 -0.27 5.93
C HIS A 87 11.83 1.17 6.40
N GLY A 88 10.64 1.57 6.83
CA GLY A 88 10.39 2.92 7.32
C GLY A 88 9.15 2.99 8.18
N LEU A 89 8.84 4.20 8.64
CA LEU A 89 7.59 4.52 9.31
C LEU A 89 6.74 5.38 8.38
N VAL A 90 5.42 5.20 8.45
CA VAL A 90 4.49 6.11 7.77
C VAL A 90 4.48 7.44 8.52
N SER A 91 5.00 8.49 7.89
CA SER A 91 4.97 9.85 8.44
C SER A 91 3.74 10.63 8.01
N GLU A 92 3.19 10.32 6.83
CA GLU A 92 2.09 11.05 6.19
C GLU A 92 1.24 10.08 5.36
N ALA A 93 -0.06 10.35 5.24
CA ALA A 93 -0.98 9.64 4.36
C ALA A 93 -2.14 10.57 3.95
N ALA A 94 -2.56 10.49 2.69
CA ALA A 94 -3.63 11.31 2.13
C ALA A 94 -4.44 10.52 1.07
N MET A 95 -5.66 10.98 0.77
CA MET A 95 -6.54 10.47 -0.29
C MET A 95 -6.68 11.50 -1.42
#